data_AF-A0A1G3CEC5-F1
#
_entry.id   AF-A0A1G3CEC5-F1
#
_cell.length_a   1.000
_cell.length_b   1.000
_cell.length_c   1.000
_cell.angle_alpha   90.00
_cell.angle_beta   90.00
_cell.angle_gamma   90.00
#
_symmetry.space_group_name_H-M   'P 1'
#
loop_
_entity.id
_entity.type
_entity.pdbx_description
1 polymer ?
#
loop_
_entity_poly.entity_id
_entity_poly.type
_entity_poly.pdbx_seq_one_letter_code
_entity_poly.pdbx_strand_id
1 'polypeptide(L)'
;MFFKIITVICGATLALAGGLAAACFIKAFGISFLALPRSEHAKKAKEVPIVMLVSMGFLAALCVFMGLFPAKIMTTINQVNTHLLGTNIIHTITLYDWLQTRSVHTNFTELSPKSASVFGLILFAVTFGVLTLLRPGFTKKIYETWTCGISPEPRFGYTATAFTKPFKVIFSNLYRPRRESRITYAVPKYFVKSITYIGEITPIFEKYFYNPISSYVLNISNKVRWVHTGSIHVYLVYIFVTLIIAIMFYIYQE
;
A
#
# COMPACT_ATOMS: atom_id res chain seq x y z
N MET A 1 6.67 -11.28 28.60
CA MET A 1 5.43 -10.51 28.41
C MET A 1 5.56 -9.50 27.26
N PHE A 2 6.58 -8.63 27.28
CA PHE A 2 6.85 -7.63 26.23
C PHE A 2 6.86 -8.20 24.79
N PHE A 3 7.61 -9.27 24.52
CA PHE A 3 7.66 -9.89 23.19
C PHE A 3 6.28 -10.38 22.69
N LYS A 4 5.42 -10.90 23.57
CA LYS A 4 4.07 -11.36 23.19
C LYS A 4 3.15 -10.20 22.82
N ILE A 5 3.30 -9.05 23.49
CA ILE A 5 2.52 -7.86 23.19
C ILE A 5 2.97 -7.28 21.84
N ILE A 6 4.28 -7.22 21.58
CA ILE A 6 4.82 -6.76 20.29
C ILE A 6 4.31 -7.61 19.14
N THR A 7 4.33 -8.94 19.25
CA THR A 7 3.90 -9.82 18.15
C THR A 7 2.42 -9.63 17.83
N VAL A 8 1.56 -9.48 18.85
CA VAL A 8 0.13 -9.19 18.64
C VAL A 8 -0.06 -7.84 17.95
N ILE A 9 0.68 -6.81 18.37
CA ILE A 9 0.62 -5.49 17.73
C ILE A 9 1.09 -5.57 16.27
N CYS A 10 2.21 -6.23 15.99
CA CYS A 10 2.72 -6.44 14.63
C CYS A 10 1.72 -7.23 13.76
N GLY A 11 1.10 -8.28 14.30
CA GLY A 11 0.07 -9.04 13.60
C GLY A 11 -1.16 -8.17 13.30
N ALA A 12 -1.60 -7.36 14.27
CA ALA A 12 -2.72 -6.45 14.10
C ALA A 12 -2.44 -5.35 13.05
N THR A 13 -1.24 -4.75 13.06
CA THR A 13 -0.85 -3.75 12.06
C THR A 13 -0.72 -4.36 10.67
N LEU A 14 -0.19 -5.59 10.56
CA LEU A 14 -0.11 -6.32 9.29
C LEU A 14 -1.51 -6.66 8.75
N ALA A 15 -2.42 -7.12 9.60
CA ALA A 15 -3.81 -7.39 9.24
C ALA A 15 -4.54 -6.11 8.80
N LEU A 16 -4.34 -5.00 9.51
CA LEU A 16 -4.89 -3.69 9.13
C LEU A 16 -4.36 -3.26 7.75
N ALA A 17 -3.05 -3.37 7.51
CA ALA A 17 -2.43 -3.02 6.24
C ALA A 17 -2.99 -3.89 5.09
N GLY A 18 -3.13 -5.20 5.30
CA GLY A 18 -3.73 -6.13 4.35
C GLY A 18 -5.19 -5.77 4.02
N GLY A 19 -6.00 -5.45 5.03
CA GLY A 19 -7.39 -5.03 4.85
C GLY A 19 -7.51 -3.72 4.07
N LEU A 20 -6.66 -2.72 4.38
CA LEU A 20 -6.63 -1.45 3.64
C LEU A 20 -6.15 -1.63 2.19
N ALA A 21 -5.17 -2.51 1.96
CA ALA A 21 -4.72 -2.85 0.62
C ALA A 21 -5.85 -3.49 -0.20
N ALA A 22 -6.56 -4.48 0.37
CA ALA A 22 -7.71 -5.10 -0.28
C ALA A 22 -8.80 -4.07 -0.61
N ALA A 23 -9.14 -3.18 0.33
CA ALA A 23 -10.11 -2.10 0.09
C ALA A 23 -9.67 -1.15 -1.03
N CYS A 24 -8.37 -0.86 -1.14
CA CYS A 24 -7.81 -0.04 -2.22
C CYS A 24 -7.95 -0.72 -3.58
N PHE A 25 -7.65 -2.02 -3.68
CA PHE A 25 -7.81 -2.76 -4.94
C PHE A 25 -9.29 -2.94 -5.33
N ILE A 26 -10.18 -3.19 -4.37
CA ILE A 26 -11.63 -3.23 -4.61
C ILE A 26 -12.11 -1.88 -5.17
N LYS A 27 -11.65 -0.77 -4.58
CA LYS A 27 -11.95 0.58 -5.08
C LYS A 27 -11.41 0.80 -6.49
N ALA A 28 -10.15 0.47 -6.74
CA ALA A 28 -9.50 0.69 -8.03
C ALA A 28 -10.19 -0.12 -9.14
N PHE A 29 -10.48 -1.39 -8.87
CA PHE A 29 -11.16 -2.26 -9.82
C PHE A 29 -12.63 -1.85 -10.03
N GLY A 30 -13.37 -1.66 -8.94
CA GLY A 30 -14.80 -1.34 -8.99
C GLY A 30 -15.09 0.00 -9.68
N ILE A 31 -14.26 1.02 -9.48
CA ILE A 31 -14.50 2.34 -10.06
C ILE A 31 -14.02 2.42 -11.52
N SER A 32 -12.95 1.71 -11.88
CA SER A 32 -12.42 1.73 -13.24
C SER A 32 -13.15 0.80 -14.21
N PHE A 33 -13.53 -0.40 -13.77
CA PHE A 33 -14.04 -1.46 -14.67
C PHE A 33 -15.53 -1.77 -14.51
N LEU A 34 -16.14 -1.50 -13.34
CA LEU A 34 -17.57 -1.81 -13.09
C LEU A 34 -18.50 -0.59 -13.24
N ALA A 35 -17.96 0.60 -13.44
CA ALA A 35 -18.74 1.82 -13.60
C ALA A 35 -19.05 2.12 -15.08
N LEU A 36 -20.13 2.88 -15.33
CA LEU A 36 -20.42 3.41 -16.66
C LEU A 36 -19.30 4.38 -17.11
N PRO A 37 -18.96 4.43 -18.42
CA PRO A 37 -17.95 5.33 -18.94
C PRO A 37 -18.39 6.79 -18.75
N ARG A 38 -17.54 7.58 -18.09
CA ARG A 38 -17.79 9.01 -17.82
C ARG A 38 -17.24 9.96 -18.87
N SER A 39 -16.42 9.45 -19.80
CA SER A 39 -15.82 10.23 -20.87
C SER A 39 -15.88 9.47 -22.19
N GLU A 40 -15.83 10.21 -23.31
CA GLU A 40 -15.76 9.62 -24.65
C GLU A 40 -14.51 8.74 -24.83
N HIS A 41 -13.40 9.09 -24.20
CA HIS A 41 -12.17 8.29 -24.20
C HIS A 41 -12.38 6.93 -23.54
N ALA A 42 -13.05 6.88 -22.39
CA ALA A 42 -13.36 5.63 -21.70
C ALA A 42 -14.34 4.77 -22.50
N LYS A 43 -15.32 5.39 -23.17
CA LYS A 43 -16.29 4.69 -24.03
C LYS A 43 -15.65 4.06 -25.27
N LYS A 44 -14.61 4.69 -25.82
CA LYS A 44 -13.85 4.23 -27.00
C LYS A 44 -12.58 3.45 -26.65
N ALA A 45 -12.36 3.15 -25.37
CA ALA A 45 -11.19 2.39 -24.94
C ALA A 45 -11.18 1.01 -25.62
N LYS A 46 -10.00 0.62 -26.11
CA LYS A 46 -9.77 -0.68 -26.75
C LYS A 46 -8.78 -1.48 -25.92
N GLU A 47 -8.85 -2.80 -26.06
CA GLU A 47 -7.91 -3.71 -25.41
C GLU A 47 -6.47 -3.44 -25.87
N VAL A 48 -5.53 -3.63 -24.96
CA VAL A 48 -4.10 -3.48 -25.23
C VAL A 48 -3.57 -4.62 -26.11
N PRO A 49 -2.48 -4.43 -26.86
CA PRO A 49 -1.92 -5.50 -27.70
C PRO A 49 -1.46 -6.70 -26.86
N ILE A 50 -1.48 -7.89 -27.47
CA ILE A 50 -1.18 -9.18 -26.80
C ILE A 50 0.18 -9.16 -26.09
N VAL A 51 1.19 -8.50 -26.66
CA VAL A 51 2.53 -8.41 -26.06
C VAL A 51 2.49 -7.75 -24.67
N MET A 52 1.62 -6.74 -24.47
CA MET A 52 1.42 -6.09 -23.19
C MET A 52 0.63 -6.97 -22.22
N LEU A 53 -0.33 -7.75 -22.72
CA LEU A 53 -1.08 -8.71 -21.90
C LEU A 53 -0.20 -9.87 -21.41
N VAL A 54 0.68 -10.39 -22.26
CA VAL A 54 1.58 -11.49 -21.92
C VAL A 54 2.57 -11.06 -20.83
N SER A 55 3.13 -9.86 -20.91
CA SER A 55 4.06 -9.35 -19.89
C SER A 55 3.36 -9.12 -18.54
N MET A 56 2.16 -8.53 -18.55
CA MET A 56 1.34 -8.39 -17.34
C MET A 56 0.93 -9.75 -16.76
N GLY A 57 0.52 -10.68 -17.62
CA GLY A 57 0.12 -12.03 -17.23
C GLY A 57 1.27 -12.83 -16.63
N PHE A 58 2.48 -12.70 -17.18
CA PHE A 58 3.69 -13.31 -16.63
C PHE A 58 4.01 -12.79 -15.22
N LEU A 59 3.99 -11.46 -15.02
CA LEU A 59 4.19 -10.87 -13.70
C LEU A 59 3.12 -11.34 -12.69
N ALA A 60 1.85 -11.37 -13.12
CA ALA A 60 0.75 -11.85 -12.28
C ALA A 60 0.93 -13.32 -11.89
N ALA A 61 1.35 -14.17 -12.83
CA ALA A 61 1.64 -15.58 -12.58
C ALA A 61 2.79 -15.76 -11.57
N LEU A 62 3.85 -14.96 -11.66
CA LEU A 62 4.93 -14.95 -10.67
C LEU A 62 4.43 -14.54 -9.28
N CYS A 63 3.61 -13.49 -9.17
CA CYS A 63 3.01 -13.09 -7.89
C CYS A 63 2.20 -14.21 -7.25
N VAL A 64 1.37 -14.90 -8.04
CA VAL A 64 0.56 -16.04 -7.57
C VAL A 64 1.47 -17.20 -7.15
N PHE A 65 2.45 -17.56 -7.97
CA PHE A 65 3.42 -18.61 -7.65
C PHE A 65 4.16 -18.30 -6.34
N MET A 66 4.61 -17.06 -6.17
CA MET A 66 5.32 -16.65 -4.96
C MET A 66 4.45 -16.65 -3.72
N GLY A 67 3.17 -16.28 -3.84
CA GLY A 67 2.21 -16.32 -2.74
C GLY A 67 1.80 -17.75 -2.35
N LEU A 68 1.71 -18.67 -3.32
CA LEU A 68 1.32 -20.06 -3.08
C LEU A 68 2.45 -20.93 -2.55
N PHE A 69 3.69 -20.67 -2.98
CA PHE A 69 4.87 -21.48 -2.62
C PHE A 69 5.95 -20.67 -1.88
N PRO A 70 5.63 -19.92 -0.80
CA PRO A 70 6.59 -19.05 -0.12
C PRO A 70 7.76 -19.84 0.49
N ALA A 71 7.51 -21.08 0.94
CA ALA A 71 8.52 -21.96 1.50
C ALA A 71 9.65 -22.28 0.49
N LYS A 72 9.29 -22.54 -0.78
CA LYS A 72 10.28 -22.87 -1.81
C LYS A 72 11.19 -21.67 -2.10
N ILE A 73 10.60 -20.48 -2.19
CA ILE A 73 11.34 -19.24 -2.40
C ILE A 73 12.26 -18.95 -1.23
N MET A 74 11.79 -19.13 0.00
CA MET A 74 12.59 -18.95 1.19
C MET A 74 13.81 -19.90 1.21
N THR A 75 13.63 -21.16 0.79
CA THR A 75 14.76 -22.11 0.66
C THR A 75 15.79 -21.69 -0.36
N THR A 76 15.38 -21.16 -1.51
CA THR A 76 16.31 -20.66 -2.53
C THR A 76 17.06 -19.42 -2.06
N ILE A 77 16.37 -18.48 -1.40
CA ILE A 77 17.02 -17.29 -0.81
C ILE A 77 18.02 -17.71 0.26
N ASN A 78 17.67 -18.70 1.09
CA ASN A 78 18.57 -19.18 2.13
C ASN A 78 19.84 -19.84 1.57
N GLN A 79 19.74 -20.58 0.45
CA GLN A 79 20.93 -21.13 -0.22
C GLN A 79 21.90 -20.02 -0.62
N VAL A 80 21.38 -18.96 -1.26
CA VAL A 80 22.17 -17.79 -1.64
C VAL A 80 22.79 -17.12 -0.40
N ASN A 81 22.02 -16.97 0.67
CA ASN A 81 22.49 -16.39 1.92
C ASN A 81 23.57 -17.23 2.61
N THR A 82 23.45 -18.57 2.60
CA THR A 82 24.47 -19.45 3.17
C THR A 82 25.78 -19.39 2.40
N HIS A 83 25.73 -19.22 1.07
CA HIS A 83 26.93 -19.11 0.24
C HIS A 83 27.62 -17.75 0.38
N LEU A 84 26.86 -16.66 0.52
CA LEU A 84 27.42 -15.30 0.60
C LEU A 84 27.80 -14.87 2.02
N LEU A 85 26.99 -15.23 3.02
CA LEU A 85 27.07 -14.70 4.39
C LEU A 85 27.39 -15.79 5.42
N GLY A 86 27.50 -17.06 5.02
CA GLY A 86 27.76 -18.19 5.92
C GLY A 86 26.64 -18.44 6.94
N THR A 87 25.50 -17.74 6.83
CA THR A 87 24.41 -17.78 7.80
C THR A 87 23.21 -18.55 7.23
N ASN A 88 22.74 -19.54 7.99
CA ASN A 88 21.57 -20.34 7.64
C ASN A 88 20.34 -19.81 8.39
N ILE A 89 19.61 -18.91 7.73
CA ILE A 89 18.44 -18.23 8.29
C ILE A 89 17.33 -19.24 8.56
N ILE A 90 17.18 -20.27 7.71
CA ILE A 90 16.12 -21.28 7.88
C ILE A 90 16.29 -22.07 9.18
N HIS A 91 17.51 -22.46 9.53
CA HIS A 91 17.75 -23.19 10.77
C HIS A 91 17.44 -22.33 12.00
N THR A 92 17.81 -21.04 11.98
CA THR A 92 17.45 -20.07 13.02
C THR A 92 15.94 -19.83 13.08
N ILE A 93 15.25 -19.83 11.93
CA ILE A 93 13.80 -19.69 11.84
C ILE A 93 13.04 -20.91 12.38
N THR A 94 13.60 -22.10 12.24
CA THR A 94 13.02 -23.34 12.79
C THR A 94 13.35 -23.57 14.25
N LEU A 95 14.49 -23.05 14.74
CA LEU A 95 14.94 -23.13 16.13
C LEU A 95 14.25 -22.11 17.05
N TYR A 96 14.07 -20.87 16.58
CA TYR A 96 13.14 -19.95 17.21
C TYR A 96 11.74 -20.40 16.81
N ASP A 97 10.88 -20.71 17.77
CA ASP A 97 9.51 -21.17 17.63
C ASP A 97 8.56 -20.10 17.03
N TRP A 98 9.01 -19.33 16.04
CA TRP A 98 8.35 -18.12 15.54
C TRP A 98 7.70 -18.30 14.17
N LEU A 99 8.12 -19.32 13.41
CA LEU A 99 7.55 -19.69 12.10
C LEU A 99 7.32 -21.20 11.95
N GLN A 100 7.30 -21.94 13.06
CA GLN A 100 6.65 -23.24 13.14
C GLN A 100 5.13 -22.94 12.98
N THR A 101 4.36 -23.32 11.96
CA THR A 101 4.24 -24.62 11.28
C THR A 101 4.42 -25.85 12.17
N ARG A 102 4.52 -25.69 13.49
CA ARG A 102 4.08 -26.71 14.43
C ARG A 102 2.58 -26.58 14.42
N SER A 103 1.91 -27.71 14.23
CA SER A 103 0.56 -27.80 14.75
C SER A 103 0.62 -27.31 16.19
N VAL A 104 -0.19 -26.30 16.49
CA VAL A 104 -0.63 -26.14 17.86
C VAL A 104 -1.29 -27.49 18.16
N HIS A 105 -0.66 -28.34 18.97
CA HIS A 105 -1.29 -29.53 19.52
C HIS A 105 -2.37 -29.06 20.50
N THR A 106 -3.42 -28.44 19.97
CA THR A 106 -4.74 -28.40 20.56
C THR A 106 -5.53 -29.42 19.76
N ASN A 107 -6.26 -30.28 20.45
CA ASN A 107 -6.94 -31.48 19.91
C ASN A 107 -7.97 -31.22 18.77
N PHE A 108 -8.00 -30.02 18.16
CA PHE A 108 -8.98 -29.62 17.14
C PHE A 108 -8.45 -28.79 15.96
N THR A 109 -7.17 -28.39 15.84
CA THR A 109 -6.77 -27.55 14.68
C THR A 109 -5.29 -27.64 14.28
N GLU A 110 -4.89 -28.76 13.71
CA GLU A 110 -3.62 -28.86 12.95
C GLU A 110 -3.79 -28.36 11.51
N LEU A 111 -4.16 -27.08 11.32
CA LEU A 111 -4.13 -26.45 10.00
C LEU A 111 -2.71 -25.99 9.72
N SER A 112 -1.92 -26.86 9.10
CA SER A 112 -0.66 -26.47 8.49
C SER A 112 -0.90 -25.29 7.54
N PRO A 113 -0.13 -24.19 7.59
CA PRO A 113 -0.25 -23.09 6.64
C PRO A 113 -0.19 -23.54 5.17
N LYS A 114 0.47 -24.67 4.89
CA LYS A 114 0.50 -25.31 3.57
C LYS A 114 -0.85 -25.95 3.21
N SER A 115 -1.53 -26.60 4.16
CA SER A 115 -2.83 -27.24 3.89
C SER A 115 -3.93 -26.20 3.71
N ALA A 116 -3.87 -25.06 4.39
CA ALA A 116 -4.85 -23.99 4.22
C ALA A 116 -4.81 -23.35 2.81
N SER A 117 -3.62 -23.08 2.24
CA SER A 117 -3.52 -22.51 0.88
C SER A 117 -3.94 -23.52 -0.19
N VAL A 118 -3.53 -24.78 -0.04
CA VAL A 118 -3.89 -25.87 -0.94
C VAL A 118 -5.41 -26.12 -0.88
N PHE A 119 -5.99 -26.14 0.32
CA PHE A 119 -7.43 -26.29 0.50
C PHE A 119 -8.21 -25.12 -0.11
N GLY A 120 -7.75 -23.88 0.08
CA GLY A 120 -8.35 -22.70 -0.54
C GLY A 120 -8.31 -22.75 -2.06
N LEU A 121 -7.19 -23.19 -2.65
CA LEU A 121 -7.07 -23.41 -4.10
C LEU A 121 -7.97 -24.52 -4.60
N ILE A 122 -8.05 -25.65 -3.89
CA ILE A 122 -8.92 -26.76 -4.24
C ILE A 122 -10.38 -26.29 -4.19
N LEU A 123 -10.80 -25.59 -3.13
CA LEU A 123 -12.13 -25.02 -3.05
C LEU A 123 -12.42 -24.06 -4.20
N PHE A 124 -11.46 -23.19 -4.55
CA PHE A 124 -11.61 -22.28 -5.67
C PHE A 124 -11.72 -23.03 -7.02
N ALA A 125 -10.86 -24.02 -7.27
CA ALA A 125 -10.87 -24.83 -8.49
C ALA A 125 -12.13 -25.69 -8.59
N VAL A 126 -12.58 -26.29 -7.49
CA VAL A 126 -13.82 -27.08 -7.42
C VAL A 126 -15.02 -26.18 -7.63
N THR A 127 -15.13 -25.05 -6.93
CA THR A 127 -16.25 -24.12 -7.13
C THR A 127 -16.28 -23.57 -8.55
N PHE A 128 -15.14 -23.16 -9.10
CA PHE A 128 -15.04 -22.70 -10.48
C PHE A 128 -15.36 -23.82 -11.49
N GLY A 129 -14.82 -25.02 -11.30
CA GLY A 129 -15.06 -26.19 -12.14
C GLY A 129 -16.53 -26.64 -12.11
N VAL A 130 -17.14 -26.66 -10.92
CA VAL A 130 -18.56 -26.96 -10.73
C VAL A 130 -19.42 -25.87 -11.39
N LEU A 131 -19.10 -24.59 -11.21
CA LEU A 131 -19.85 -23.49 -11.82
C LEU A 131 -19.75 -23.46 -13.35
N THR A 132 -18.63 -23.91 -13.92
CA THR A 132 -18.44 -24.00 -15.38
C THR A 132 -19.07 -25.27 -15.96
N LEU A 133 -18.99 -26.40 -15.26
CA LEU A 133 -19.61 -27.67 -15.68
C LEU A 133 -21.14 -27.66 -15.54
N LEU A 134 -21.68 -27.07 -14.46
CA LEU A 134 -23.12 -26.94 -14.21
C LEU A 134 -23.78 -25.85 -15.08
N ARG A 135 -23.00 -25.07 -15.84
CA ARG A 135 -23.55 -24.01 -16.70
C ARG A 135 -23.13 -24.14 -18.16
N PRO A 136 -23.63 -25.17 -18.89
CA PRO A 136 -23.50 -25.20 -20.34
C PRO A 136 -24.32 -24.04 -20.95
N GLY A 137 -23.65 -23.17 -21.73
CA GLY A 137 -24.34 -22.22 -22.62
C GLY A 137 -24.64 -20.83 -22.04
N PHE A 138 -23.66 -20.13 -21.46
CA PHE A 138 -23.78 -18.70 -21.18
C PHE A 138 -23.96 -17.90 -22.48
N THR A 139 -25.21 -17.65 -22.85
CA THR A 139 -25.53 -16.55 -23.77
C THR A 139 -25.44 -15.25 -22.98
N LYS A 140 -24.49 -14.38 -23.35
CA LYS A 140 -24.32 -13.06 -22.73
C LYS A 140 -25.60 -12.26 -22.93
N LYS A 141 -26.46 -12.20 -21.92
CA LYS A 141 -27.69 -11.41 -21.94
C LYS A 141 -27.40 -10.02 -21.37
N ILE A 142 -27.38 -9.03 -22.26
CA ILE A 142 -27.24 -7.63 -21.86
C ILE A 142 -28.65 -7.09 -21.63
N TYR A 143 -28.96 -6.74 -20.38
CA TYR A 143 -30.23 -6.11 -19.99
C TYR A 143 -29.97 -4.92 -19.08
N GLU A 144 -31.02 -4.13 -18.88
CA GLU A 144 -31.02 -3.05 -17.92
C GLU A 144 -30.76 -3.58 -16.50
N THR A 145 -29.89 -2.88 -15.78
CA THR A 145 -29.66 -3.13 -14.35
C THR A 145 -30.87 -2.70 -13.54
N TRP A 146 -31.02 -3.23 -12.32
CA TRP A 146 -32.04 -2.75 -11.40
C TRP A 146 -31.79 -1.28 -11.04
N THR A 147 -32.59 -0.37 -11.60
CA THR A 147 -32.39 1.08 -11.45
C THR A 147 -33.59 1.82 -10.86
N CYS A 148 -34.48 1.10 -10.16
CA CYS A 148 -35.69 1.67 -9.56
C CYS A 148 -36.55 2.50 -10.55
N GLY A 149 -36.51 2.18 -11.85
CA GLY A 149 -37.29 2.84 -12.89
C GLY A 149 -36.61 4.04 -13.59
N ILE A 150 -35.30 4.26 -13.41
CA ILE A 150 -34.56 5.37 -14.04
C ILE A 150 -33.45 4.83 -14.95
N SER A 151 -33.23 5.38 -16.14
CA SER A 151 -32.09 4.97 -16.97
C SER A 151 -30.75 5.35 -16.31
N PRO A 152 -29.79 4.43 -16.16
CA PRO A 152 -28.54 4.71 -15.45
C PRO A 152 -27.66 5.69 -16.23
N GLU A 153 -27.29 6.80 -15.58
CA GLU A 153 -26.32 7.75 -16.11
C GLU A 153 -24.93 7.60 -15.46
N PRO A 154 -23.83 7.94 -16.15
CA PRO A 154 -22.47 7.87 -15.59
C PRO A 154 -22.26 8.67 -14.30
N ARG A 155 -23.09 9.70 -14.08
CA ARG A 155 -23.08 10.52 -12.86
C ARG A 155 -23.65 9.81 -11.63
N PHE A 156 -24.47 8.76 -11.82
CA PHE A 156 -25.08 8.01 -10.71
C PHE A 156 -24.12 6.99 -10.07
N GLY A 157 -23.04 6.62 -10.77
CA GLY A 157 -22.05 5.68 -10.25
C GLY A 157 -21.23 6.25 -9.08
N TYR A 158 -20.81 5.39 -8.16
CA TYR A 158 -19.95 5.78 -7.03
C TYR A 158 -18.64 6.44 -7.51
N THR A 159 -18.21 7.49 -6.79
CA THR A 159 -16.91 8.14 -7.03
C THR A 159 -15.84 7.60 -6.07
N ALA A 160 -14.57 7.81 -6.43
CA ALA A 160 -13.43 7.43 -5.59
C ALA A 160 -13.44 8.13 -4.22
N THR A 161 -13.95 9.36 -4.19
CA THR A 161 -14.13 10.13 -2.97
C THR A 161 -15.31 9.63 -2.13
N ALA A 162 -16.41 9.22 -2.76
CA ALA A 162 -17.56 8.64 -2.07
C ALA A 162 -17.21 7.27 -1.43
N PHE A 163 -16.54 6.37 -2.18
CA PHE A 163 -16.12 5.06 -1.67
C PHE A 163 -15.18 5.19 -0.46
N THR A 164 -14.28 6.18 -0.47
CA THR A 164 -13.32 6.40 0.63
C THR A 164 -13.89 7.19 1.80
N LYS A 165 -15.13 7.70 1.71
CA LYS A 165 -15.73 8.54 2.75
C LYS A 165 -15.82 7.84 4.12
N PRO A 166 -16.23 6.57 4.24
CA PRO A 166 -16.26 5.87 5.53
C PRO A 166 -14.88 5.80 6.18
N PHE A 167 -13.85 5.46 5.40
CA PHE A 167 -12.47 5.44 5.89
C PHE A 167 -12.01 6.81 6.38
N LYS A 168 -12.36 7.90 5.68
CA LYS A 168 -12.05 9.27 6.14
C LYS A 168 -12.74 9.64 7.46
N VAL A 169 -13.90 9.06 7.75
CA VAL A 169 -14.61 9.29 9.03
C VAL A 169 -13.96 8.48 10.15
N ILE A 170 -13.68 7.19 9.92
CA ILE A 170 -13.03 6.31 10.90
C ILE A 170 -11.65 6.86 11.26
N PHE A 171 -10.85 7.24 10.27
CA PHE A 171 -9.51 7.82 10.45
C PHE A 171 -9.53 9.36 10.53
N SER A 172 -10.64 9.97 10.94
CA SER A 172 -10.78 11.43 10.99
C SER A 172 -9.79 12.10 11.96
N ASN A 173 -9.45 11.45 13.07
CA ASN A 173 -8.43 11.95 14.01
C ASN A 173 -7.02 11.98 13.36
N LEU A 174 -6.73 11.00 12.49
CA LEU A 174 -5.47 10.91 11.79
C LEU A 174 -5.41 11.88 10.60
N TYR A 175 -6.44 11.93 9.75
CA TYR A 175 -6.42 12.72 8.51
C TYR A 175 -6.95 14.16 8.66
N ARG A 176 -7.60 14.49 9.78
CA ARG A 176 -8.21 15.80 10.08
C ARG A 176 -8.91 16.44 8.85
N PRO A 177 -9.91 15.76 8.25
CA PRO A 177 -10.56 16.25 7.05
C PRO A 177 -11.32 17.55 7.35
N ARG A 178 -10.97 18.64 6.66
CA ARG A 178 -11.70 19.91 6.77
C ARG A 178 -12.85 19.90 5.75
N ARG A 179 -14.06 20.20 6.20
CA ARG A 179 -15.25 20.30 5.36
C ARG A 179 -15.83 21.68 5.52
N GLU A 180 -15.85 22.44 4.43
CA GLU A 180 -16.56 23.72 4.38
C GLU A 180 -17.70 23.59 3.37
N SER A 181 -18.94 23.66 3.87
CA SER A 181 -20.12 23.75 3.02
C SER A 181 -20.55 25.22 2.97
N ARG A 182 -20.33 25.87 1.84
CA ARG A 182 -20.83 27.23 1.61
C ARG A 182 -22.16 27.12 0.89
N ILE A 183 -23.26 27.31 1.63
CA ILE A 183 -24.61 27.34 1.05
C ILE A 183 -24.87 28.78 0.61
N THR A 184 -25.03 28.98 -0.70
CA THR A 184 -25.40 30.28 -1.26
C THR A 184 -26.91 30.29 -1.46
N TYR A 185 -27.59 31.16 -0.74
CA TYR A 185 -29.04 31.36 -0.88
C TYR A 185 -29.31 32.40 -1.97
N ALA A 186 -30.27 32.14 -2.86
CA ALA A 186 -30.91 33.21 -3.62
C ALA A 186 -31.90 33.89 -2.68
N VAL A 187 -32.08 35.21 -2.77
CA VAL A 187 -33.13 35.89 -2.01
C VAL A 187 -34.48 35.49 -2.62
N PRO A 188 -35.51 35.08 -1.83
CA PRO A 188 -35.58 35.04 -0.37
C PRO A 188 -34.87 33.81 0.24
N LYS A 189 -34.39 33.99 1.49
CA LYS A 189 -33.47 33.14 2.31
C LYS A 189 -33.81 31.64 2.45
N TYR A 190 -34.85 31.16 1.79
CA TYR A 190 -35.33 29.79 1.75
C TYR A 190 -35.02 29.08 0.42
N PHE A 191 -34.60 29.80 -0.62
CA PHE A 191 -34.22 29.22 -1.91
C PHE A 191 -32.71 29.03 -1.99
N VAL A 192 -32.27 27.78 -1.87
CA VAL A 192 -30.86 27.41 -2.07
C VAL A 192 -30.51 27.60 -3.55
N LYS A 193 -29.61 28.54 -3.86
CA LYS A 193 -29.15 28.79 -5.25
C LYS A 193 -28.09 27.79 -5.66
N SER A 194 -27.15 27.50 -4.77
CA SER A 194 -26.07 26.54 -5.00
C SER A 194 -25.44 26.10 -3.67
N ILE A 195 -25.11 24.82 -3.57
CA ILE A 195 -24.34 24.25 -2.46
C ILE A 195 -22.93 23.97 -2.96
N THR A 196 -21.95 24.75 -2.50
CA THR A 196 -20.54 24.49 -2.83
C THR A 196 -19.92 23.69 -1.70
N TYR A 197 -19.48 22.47 -2.02
CA TYR A 197 -18.80 21.58 -1.08
C TYR A 197 -17.29 21.62 -1.32
N ILE A 198 -16.54 22.23 -0.41
CA ILE A 198 -15.07 22.22 -0.45
C ILE A 198 -14.59 21.15 0.53
N GLY A 199 -14.03 20.07 -0.01
CA GLY A 199 -13.41 19.00 0.76
C GLY A 199 -11.90 19.02 0.55
N GLU A 200 -11.18 19.66 1.48
CA GLU A 200 -9.72 19.71 1.44
C GLU A 200 -9.14 18.60 2.32
N ILE A 201 -8.17 17.85 1.79
CA ILE A 201 -7.38 16.91 2.57
C ILE A 201 -6.12 17.65 2.98
N THR A 202 -5.92 17.90 4.26
CA THR A 202 -4.69 18.53 4.73
C THR A 202 -3.54 17.53 4.62
N PRO A 203 -2.44 17.83 3.91
CA PRO A 203 -1.29 16.94 3.83
C PRO A 203 -0.48 17.04 5.12
N ILE A 204 -0.87 16.26 6.14
CA ILE A 204 -0.33 16.35 7.51
C ILE A 204 1.17 16.11 7.55
N PHE A 205 1.65 15.04 6.91
CA PHE A 205 3.09 14.74 6.88
C PHE A 205 3.87 15.83 6.17
N GLU A 206 3.34 16.37 5.08
CA GLU A 206 4.01 17.45 4.34
C GLU A 206 4.13 18.69 5.21
N LYS A 207 3.02 19.12 5.82
CA LYS A 207 2.96 20.33 6.64
C LYS A 207 3.79 20.23 7.93
N TYR A 208 3.72 19.12 8.64
CA TYR A 208 4.28 18.98 9.99
C TYR A 208 5.60 18.21 10.06
N PHE A 209 5.98 17.47 9.01
CA PHE A 209 7.21 16.69 9.01
C PHE A 209 8.14 17.11 7.87
N TYR A 210 7.72 17.01 6.61
CA TYR A 210 8.59 17.30 5.48
C TYR A 210 8.98 18.78 5.39
N ASN A 211 8.02 19.71 5.46
CA ASN A 211 8.28 21.14 5.36
C ASN A 211 9.21 21.70 6.46
N PRO A 212 9.05 21.35 7.76
CA PRO A 212 9.98 21.83 8.77
C PRO A 212 11.38 21.23 8.61
N ILE A 213 11.49 19.93 8.27
CA ILE A 213 12.79 19.29 8.05
C ILE A 213 13.50 19.90 6.83
N SER A 214 12.79 20.04 5.71
CA SER A 214 13.35 20.63 4.50
C SER A 214 13.79 22.07 4.74
N SER A 215 12.96 22.87 5.43
CA SER A 215 13.32 24.24 5.82
C SER A 215 14.55 24.29 6.74
N TYR A 216 14.66 23.34 7.68
CA TYR A 216 15.82 23.26 8.58
C TYR A 216 17.11 22.90 7.83
N VAL A 217 17.05 21.91 6.94
CA VAL A 217 18.19 21.51 6.09
C VAL A 217 18.62 22.66 5.18
N LEU A 218 17.67 23.35 4.55
CA LEU A 218 17.96 24.51 3.70
C LEU A 218 18.57 25.66 4.51
N ASN A 219 18.10 25.90 5.74
CA ASN A 219 18.68 26.90 6.63
C ASN A 219 20.12 26.56 7.04
N ILE A 220 20.42 25.29 7.34
CA ILE A 220 21.80 24.85 7.61
C ILE A 220 22.65 25.03 6.35
N SER A 221 22.16 24.60 5.18
CA SER A 221 22.87 24.75 3.92
C SER A 221 23.22 26.21 3.64
N ASN A 222 22.31 27.14 3.91
CA ASN A 222 22.55 28.57 3.74
C ASN A 222 23.61 29.11 4.73
N LYS A 223 23.62 28.62 5.98
CA LYS A 223 24.65 28.98 6.96
C LYS A 223 26.03 28.43 6.58
N VAL A 224 26.11 27.18 6.15
CA VAL A 224 27.37 26.55 5.69
C VAL A 224 27.91 27.27 4.45
N ARG A 225 27.03 27.70 3.53
CA ARG A 225 27.43 28.51 2.37
C ARG A 225 28.14 29.81 2.76
N TRP A 226 27.75 30.43 3.88
CA TRP A 226 28.40 31.64 4.38
C TRP A 226 29.81 31.36 4.94
N VAL A 227 29.99 30.19 5.56
CA VAL A 227 31.28 29.73 6.11
C VAL A 227 32.29 29.43 5.00
N HIS A 228 31.84 28.99 3.82
CA HIS A 228 32.65 28.92 2.59
C HIS A 228 32.82 30.29 1.93
N THR A 229 33.25 31.29 2.70
CA THR A 229 33.71 32.58 2.17
C THR A 229 34.98 32.31 1.36
N GLY A 230 35.07 32.77 0.11
CA GLY A 230 36.13 32.45 -0.86
C GLY A 230 37.56 32.90 -0.50
N SER A 231 37.87 33.08 0.78
CA SER A 231 39.19 33.44 1.31
C SER A 231 40.04 32.18 1.53
N ILE A 232 41.21 32.15 0.89
CA ILE A 232 42.19 31.06 1.01
C ILE A 232 42.67 30.87 2.46
N HIS A 233 42.74 31.95 3.25
CA HIS A 233 43.19 31.88 4.65
C HIS A 233 42.28 31.04 5.54
N VAL A 234 40.96 31.05 5.29
CA VAL A 234 40.00 30.24 6.06
C VAL A 234 40.22 28.75 5.80
N TYR A 235 40.51 28.39 4.55
CA TYR A 235 40.83 26.99 4.18
C TYR A 235 42.13 26.50 4.81
N LEU A 236 43.17 27.34 4.89
CA LEU A 236 44.43 26.98 5.55
C LEU A 236 44.22 26.70 7.04
N VAL A 237 43.39 27.50 7.72
CA VAL A 237 43.02 27.26 9.13
C VAL A 237 42.26 25.94 9.27
N TYR A 238 41.33 25.62 8.37
CA TYR A 238 40.64 24.33 8.40
C TYR A 238 41.60 23.15 8.26
N ILE A 239 42.55 23.22 7.33
CA ILE A 239 43.56 22.17 7.14
C ILE A 239 44.40 22.02 8.41
N PHE A 240 44.91 23.12 8.98
CA PHE A 240 45.72 23.07 10.18
C PHE A 240 44.98 22.47 11.38
N VAL A 241 43.74 22.91 11.64
CA VAL A 241 42.93 22.40 12.77
C VAL A 241 42.55 20.93 12.59
N THR A 242 42.15 20.52 11.38
CA THR A 242 41.84 19.11 11.09
C THR A 242 43.05 18.21 11.27
N LEU A 243 44.25 18.68 10.92
CA LEU A 243 45.51 17.95 11.09
C LEU A 243 45.86 17.75 12.57
N ILE A 244 45.69 18.78 13.42
CA ILE A 244 45.87 18.66 14.87
C ILE A 244 44.90 17.64 15.46
N ILE A 245 43.61 17.70 15.09
CA ILE A 245 42.59 16.78 15.60
C ILE A 245 42.92 15.34 15.19
N ALA A 246 43.34 15.12 13.94
CA ALA A 246 43.74 13.80 13.47
C ALA A 246 44.94 13.24 14.24
N ILE A 247 45.96 14.07 14.52
CA ILE A 247 47.12 13.68 15.32
C ILE A 247 46.71 13.36 16.75
N MET A 248 45.87 14.18 17.39
CA MET A 248 45.39 13.90 18.75
C MET A 248 44.58 12.61 18.82
N PHE A 249 43.75 12.35 17.81
CA PHE A 249 42.98 11.11 17.72
C PHE A 249 43.91 9.89 17.56
N TYR A 250 44.94 10.00 16.73
CA TYR A 250 45.95 8.95 16.57
C TYR A 250 46.69 8.67 17.88
N ILE A 251 47.17 9.71 18.58
CA ILE A 251 47.91 9.58 19.85
C ILE A 251 47.02 9.00 20.96
N TYR A 252 45.72 9.30 20.97
CA TYR A 252 44.81 8.75 21.98
C TYR A 252 44.46 7.27 21.75
N GLN A 253 44.69 6.76 20.54
CA GLN A 253 44.36 5.38 20.17
C GLN A 253 45.52 4.40 20.37
N GLU A 254 46.74 4.90 20.63
CA GLU A 254 47.88 4.15 21.16
C GLU A 254 48.02 4.29 22.68
#